data_AF-A0A924GKS2-F1
#
_entry.id   AF-A0A924GKS2-F1
#
_cell.length_a   1.000
_cell.length_b   1.000
_cell.length_c   1.000
_cell.angle_alpha   90.00
_cell.angle_beta   90.00
_cell.angle_gamma   90.00
#
_symmetry.space_group_name_H-M   'P 1'
#
loop_
_entity.id
_entity.type
_entity.pdbx_description
1 polymer ?
#
loop_
_entity_poly.entity_id
_entity_poly.type
_entity_poly.pdbx_seq_one_letter_code
_entity_poly.pdbx_strand_id
1 'polypeptide(L)'
;MKPGSAIVDRPRTVTGVLVVIVGVHALLARFTTGVIPTFAHALRNADGVSELYLGAAAFVGMVGGFAGVLVVFAMTQGLRRFSVLRVAGGEALEANWIHPITITLSAGFLLLAAAFCQMTDRATYGTWLFELAILLALHGSARLVWLLSRLVTAVRLQDVDDLQPKATLAQAVPNAPRRVS
;
A
#
# COMPACT_ATOMS: atom_id res chain seq x y z
N MET A 1 -12.33 21.63 -1.81
CA MET A 1 -12.55 20.71 -0.66
C MET A 1 -12.15 21.44 0.61
N LYS A 2 -13.03 21.49 1.63
CA LYS A 2 -12.68 22.04 2.94
C LYS A 2 -11.47 21.27 3.51
N PRO A 3 -10.41 21.95 3.99
CA PRO A 3 -9.31 21.29 4.70
C PRO A 3 -9.80 20.96 6.10
N GLY A 4 -10.44 19.80 6.29
CA GLY A 4 -11.21 19.61 7.52
C GLY A 4 -11.82 18.23 7.74
N SER A 5 -11.12 17.17 7.35
CA SER A 5 -11.22 15.90 8.07
C SER A 5 -9.86 15.23 7.93
N ALA A 6 -8.99 15.45 8.92
CA ALA A 6 -7.77 14.68 9.05
C ALA A 6 -8.19 13.21 9.18
N ILE A 7 -8.19 12.47 8.07
CA ILE A 7 -8.24 11.02 8.13
C ILE A 7 -6.93 10.65 8.81
N VAL A 8 -7.01 10.32 10.10
CA VAL A 8 -5.86 9.89 10.88
C VAL A 8 -5.48 8.52 10.32
N ASP A 9 -4.54 8.50 9.37
CA ASP A 9 -4.03 7.29 8.76
C ASP A 9 -3.17 6.55 9.81
N ARG A 10 -3.69 5.42 10.32
CA ARG A 10 -3.03 4.57 11.33
C ARG A 10 -2.75 3.19 10.76
N PRO A 11 -1.82 3.07 9.80
CA PRO A 11 -1.62 1.83 9.07
C PRO A 11 -1.09 0.70 9.94
N ARG A 12 -0.24 1.02 10.92
CA ARG A 12 0.27 0.05 11.89
C ARG A 12 -0.86 -0.56 12.73
N THR A 13 -1.89 0.24 13.05
CA THR A 13 -3.06 -0.25 13.77
C THR A 13 -3.86 -1.23 12.92
N VAL A 14 -4.09 -0.92 11.63
CA VAL A 14 -4.79 -1.84 10.73
C VAL A 14 -4.01 -3.15 10.56
N THR A 15 -2.69 -3.07 10.35
CA THR A 15 -1.82 -4.25 10.30
C THR A 15 -1.90 -5.08 11.57
N GLY A 16 -1.83 -4.44 12.75
CA GLY A 16 -2.00 -5.13 14.03
C GLY A 16 -3.35 -5.81 14.17
N VAL A 17 -4.43 -5.15 13.74
CA VAL A 17 -5.78 -5.73 13.73
C VAL A 17 -5.84 -6.95 12.80
N LEU A 18 -5.24 -6.90 11.61
CA LEU A 18 -5.20 -8.05 10.69
C LEU A 18 -4.46 -9.25 11.31
N VAL A 19 -3.32 -9.01 11.97
CA VAL A 19 -2.59 -10.06 12.69
C VAL A 19 -3.45 -10.67 13.80
N VAL A 20 -4.15 -9.83 14.59
CA VAL A 20 -5.05 -10.30 15.65
C VAL A 20 -6.22 -11.09 15.08
N ILE A 21 -6.83 -10.65 13.97
CA ILE A 21 -7.92 -11.36 13.30
C ILE A 21 -7.49 -12.78 12.91
N VAL A 22 -6.33 -12.94 12.27
CA VAL A 22 -5.83 -14.26 11.89
C VAL A 22 -5.49 -15.10 13.12
N GLY A 23 -4.89 -14.49 14.15
CA GLY A 23 -4.61 -15.19 15.41
C GLY A 23 -5.88 -15.70 16.09
N VAL A 24 -6.93 -14.88 16.14
CA VAL A 24 -8.25 -15.24 16.67
C VAL A 24 -8.90 -16.32 15.80
N HIS A 25 -8.81 -16.21 14.48
CA HIS A 25 -9.33 -17.22 13.56
C HIS A 25 -8.64 -18.58 13.77
N ALA A 26 -7.31 -18.60 13.89
CA ALA A 26 -6.53 -19.81 14.18
C ALA A 26 -6.90 -20.43 15.53
N LEU A 27 -7.10 -19.57 16.55
CA LEU A 27 -7.51 -20.01 17.88
C LEU A 27 -8.92 -20.62 17.88
N LEU A 28 -9.88 -19.93 17.26
CA LEU A 28 -11.26 -20.40 17.14
C LEU A 28 -11.33 -21.69 16.34
N ALA A 29 -10.64 -21.78 15.20
CA ALA A 29 -10.59 -22.99 14.38
C ALA A 29 -10.00 -24.19 15.13
N ARG A 30 -9.06 -23.96 16.05
CA ARG A 30 -8.52 -25.00 16.92
C ARG A 30 -9.54 -25.50 17.96
N PHE A 31 -10.40 -24.62 18.48
CA PHE A 31 -11.37 -24.96 19.52
C PHE A 31 -12.71 -25.46 18.99
N THR A 32 -13.12 -25.06 17.78
CA THR A 32 -14.43 -25.39 17.19
C THR A 32 -14.32 -26.35 16.00
N THR A 33 -13.34 -27.27 16.04
CA THR A 33 -13.04 -28.28 15.01
C THR A 33 -14.21 -28.61 14.09
N GLY A 34 -14.19 -28.07 12.87
CA GLY A 34 -15.14 -28.38 11.80
C GLY A 34 -16.25 -27.35 11.52
N VAL A 35 -16.46 -26.34 12.38
CA VAL A 35 -17.52 -25.33 12.17
C VAL A 35 -17.03 -24.15 11.32
N ILE A 36 -15.76 -23.76 11.47
CA ILE A 36 -15.21 -22.59 10.79
C ILE A 36 -14.43 -23.04 9.53
N PRO A 37 -14.77 -22.53 8.33
CA PRO A 37 -14.03 -22.85 7.12
C PRO A 37 -12.61 -22.29 7.19
N THR A 38 -11.61 -23.15 6.95
CA THR A 38 -10.19 -22.78 6.99
C THR A 38 -9.52 -23.10 5.66
N PHE A 39 -8.46 -22.36 5.32
CA PHE A 39 -7.59 -22.71 4.20
C PHE A 39 -6.98 -24.10 4.36
N ALA A 40 -6.72 -24.53 5.60
CA ALA A 40 -6.29 -25.90 5.89
C ALA A 40 -7.29 -26.96 5.41
N HIS A 41 -8.59 -26.71 5.56
CA HIS A 41 -9.61 -27.63 5.06
C HIS A 41 -9.70 -27.60 3.54
N ALA A 42 -9.65 -26.40 2.93
CA ALA A 42 -9.72 -26.23 1.49
C ALA A 42 -8.51 -26.81 0.73
N LEU A 43 -7.32 -26.74 1.33
CA LEU A 43 -6.06 -27.16 0.71
C LEU A 43 -5.62 -28.58 1.11
N ARG A 44 -6.35 -29.27 2.00
CA ARG A 44 -5.94 -30.56 2.58
C ARG A 44 -5.62 -31.62 1.53
N ASN A 45 -6.37 -31.65 0.43
CA ASN A 45 -6.24 -32.64 -0.64
C ASN A 45 -5.86 -31.99 -1.98
N ALA A 46 -5.41 -30.73 -1.96
CA ALA A 46 -5.00 -30.04 -3.16
C ALA A 46 -3.57 -30.44 -3.50
N ASP A 47 -3.34 -30.83 -4.75
CA ASP A 47 -1.98 -30.90 -5.30
C ASP A 47 -1.51 -29.47 -5.63
N GLY A 48 -0.21 -29.23 -5.59
CA GLY A 48 0.35 -27.93 -6.01
C GLY A 48 0.33 -26.81 -4.96
N VAL A 49 0.15 -27.12 -3.67
CA VAL A 49 0.04 -26.11 -2.60
C VAL A 49 1.34 -25.30 -2.45
N SER A 50 2.51 -25.94 -2.58
CA SER A 50 3.80 -25.26 -2.51
C SER A 50 3.97 -24.28 -3.67
N GLU A 51 3.56 -24.68 -4.87
CA GLU A 51 3.57 -23.89 -6.09
C GLU A 51 2.63 -22.70 -5.98
N LEU A 52 1.46 -22.88 -5.38
CA LEU A 52 0.54 -21.79 -5.06
C LEU A 52 1.19 -20.76 -4.11
N TYR A 53 1.84 -21.21 -3.04
CA TYR A 53 2.50 -20.32 -2.08
C TYR A 53 3.66 -19.55 -2.72
N LEU A 54 4.49 -20.22 -3.53
CA LEU A 54 5.59 -19.59 -4.26
C LEU A 54 5.09 -18.63 -5.35
N GLY A 55 4.03 -19.00 -6.08
CA GLY A 55 3.40 -18.14 -7.07
C GLY A 55 2.81 -16.88 -6.44
N ALA A 56 2.15 -17.03 -5.28
CA ALA A 56 1.69 -15.89 -4.49
C ALA A 56 2.87 -15.03 -4.01
N ALA A 57 3.98 -15.63 -3.54
CA ALA A 57 5.16 -14.89 -3.11
C ALA A 57 5.75 -14.05 -4.24
N ALA A 58 5.84 -14.62 -5.45
CA ALA A 58 6.29 -13.91 -6.65
C ALA A 58 5.38 -12.73 -6.98
N PHE A 59 4.05 -12.93 -6.93
CA PHE A 59 3.08 -11.85 -7.15
C PHE A 59 3.23 -10.72 -6.12
N VAL A 60 3.34 -11.06 -4.84
CA VAL A 60 3.56 -10.08 -3.76
C VAL A 60 4.89 -9.36 -3.93
N GLY A 61 5.93 -10.06 -4.38
CA GLY A 61 7.23 -9.47 -4.72
C GLY A 61 7.13 -8.41 -5.82
N MET A 62 6.33 -8.67 -6.88
CA MET A 62 6.07 -7.68 -7.94
C MET A 62 5.38 -6.43 -7.38
N VAL A 63 4.38 -6.60 -6.51
CA VAL A 63 3.70 -5.47 -5.86
C VAL A 63 4.66 -4.67 -4.97
N GLY A 64 5.51 -5.36 -4.19
CA GLY A 64 6.53 -4.72 -3.36
C GLY A 64 7.57 -3.94 -4.19
N GLY A 65 7.99 -4.48 -5.34
CA GLY A 65 8.86 -3.79 -6.28
C GLY A 65 8.23 -2.51 -6.84
N PHE A 66 6.95 -2.58 -7.23
CA PHE A 66 6.20 -1.40 -7.66
C PHE A 66 6.06 -0.35 -6.55
N ALA A 67 5.86 -0.78 -5.30
CA ALA A 67 5.84 0.12 -4.15
C ALA A 67 7.18 0.87 -3.98
N GLY A 68 8.31 0.17 -4.17
CA GLY A 68 9.64 0.78 -4.16
C GLY A 68 9.79 1.89 -5.20
N VAL A 69 9.35 1.63 -6.45
CA VAL A 69 9.37 2.62 -7.54
C VAL A 69 8.53 3.85 -7.17
N LEU A 70 7.34 3.66 -6.61
CA LEU A 70 6.48 4.76 -6.21
C LEU A 70 7.09 5.63 -5.10
N VAL A 71 7.79 5.03 -4.14
CA VAL A 71 8.50 5.78 -3.09
C VAL A 71 9.64 6.61 -3.68
N VAL A 72 10.47 6.02 -4.55
CA VAL A 72 11.55 6.76 -5.22
C VAL A 72 10.99 7.90 -6.06
N PHE A 73 9.93 7.65 -6.82
CA PHE A 73 9.24 8.69 -7.58
C PHE A 73 8.76 9.81 -6.66
N ALA A 74 8.04 9.49 -5.57
CA ALA A 74 7.54 10.49 -4.63
C ALA A 74 8.66 11.34 -3.99
N MET A 75 9.85 10.77 -3.78
CA MET A 75 11.00 11.47 -3.21
C MET A 75 11.79 12.31 -4.19
N THR A 76 11.79 11.94 -5.47
CA THR A 76 12.52 12.68 -6.53
C THR A 76 11.73 13.85 -7.11
N GLN A 77 10.41 13.90 -6.93
CA GLN A 77 9.59 15.02 -7.39
C GLN A 77 9.93 16.32 -6.62
N GLY A 78 10.56 17.29 -7.28
CA GLY A 78 10.85 18.64 -6.76
C GLY A 78 9.65 19.58 -6.68
N LEU A 79 8.44 19.02 -6.63
CA LEU A 79 7.17 19.74 -6.71
C LEU A 79 6.91 20.54 -5.41
N ARG A 80 6.56 21.84 -5.52
CA ARG A 80 6.39 22.75 -4.36
C ARG A 80 5.34 22.23 -3.38
N ARG A 81 4.27 21.62 -3.86
CA ARG A 81 3.23 21.00 -3.01
C ARG A 81 3.75 19.75 -2.27
N PHE A 82 4.66 18.98 -2.86
CA PHE A 82 5.33 17.86 -2.18
C PHE A 82 6.34 18.33 -1.15
N SER A 83 7.01 19.46 -1.38
CA SER A 83 7.84 20.10 -0.37
C SER A 83 7.02 20.51 0.85
N VAL A 84 5.87 21.17 0.65
CA VAL A 84 4.94 21.51 1.74
C VAL A 84 4.40 20.25 2.43
N LEU A 85 4.06 19.19 1.68
CA LEU A 85 3.59 17.93 2.26
C LEU A 85 4.68 17.22 3.08
N ARG A 86 5.95 17.28 2.65
CA ARG A 86 7.10 16.74 3.40
C ARG A 86 7.36 17.53 4.68
N VAL A 87 7.30 18.85 4.61
CA VAL A 87 7.52 19.73 5.76
C VAL A 87 6.36 19.64 6.76
N ALA A 88 5.11 19.59 6.29
CA ALA A 88 3.92 19.50 7.14
C ALA A 88 3.63 18.06 7.61
N GLY A 89 4.05 17.06 6.85
CA GLY A 89 3.76 15.64 7.08
C GLY A 89 4.86 14.85 7.80
N GLY A 90 6.11 15.34 7.80
CA GLY A 90 7.23 14.79 8.57
C GLY A 90 7.32 13.26 8.62
N GLU A 91 7.58 12.71 9.81
CA GLU A 91 7.67 11.27 10.10
C GLU A 91 6.40 10.48 9.73
N ALA A 92 5.22 11.11 9.76
CA ALA A 92 3.97 10.44 9.42
C ALA A 92 3.87 10.16 7.91
N LEU A 93 4.41 11.07 7.09
CA LEU A 93 4.50 10.84 5.64
C LEU A 93 5.47 9.71 5.35
N GLU A 94 6.66 9.72 5.95
CA GLU A 94 7.67 8.67 5.80
C GLU A 94 7.12 7.29 6.21
N ALA A 95 6.48 7.19 7.38
CA ALA A 95 5.86 5.96 7.86
C ALA A 95 4.75 5.46 6.92
N ASN A 96 4.04 6.37 6.24
CA ASN A 96 2.98 6.02 5.30
C ASN A 96 3.52 5.49 3.98
N TRP A 97 4.69 5.96 3.53
CA TRP A 97 5.35 5.48 2.30
C TRP A 97 6.17 4.20 2.51
N ILE A 98 6.81 4.04 3.66
CA ILE A 98 7.62 2.86 3.97
C ILE A 98 6.73 1.64 4.28
N HIS A 99 5.60 1.84 4.96
CA HIS A 99 4.80 0.73 5.44
C HIS A 99 4.24 -0.20 4.35
N PRO A 100 3.75 0.26 3.18
CA PRO A 100 3.40 -0.60 2.06
C PRO A 100 4.55 -1.49 1.59
N ILE A 101 5.80 -1.02 1.64
CA ILE A 101 6.97 -1.82 1.30
C ILE A 101 7.20 -2.88 2.39
N THR A 102 7.24 -2.47 3.65
CA THR A 102 7.51 -3.41 4.74
C THR A 102 6.45 -4.51 4.83
N ILE A 103 5.17 -4.15 4.64
CA ILE A 103 4.09 -5.12 4.76
C ILE A 103 4.06 -6.11 3.59
N THR A 104 4.37 -5.66 2.37
CA THR A 104 4.47 -6.55 1.19
C THR A 104 5.69 -7.46 1.29
N LEU A 105 6.83 -6.95 1.78
CA LEU A 105 7.99 -7.80 2.08
C LEU A 105 7.67 -8.85 3.15
N SER A 106 7.05 -8.45 4.27
CA SER A 106 6.62 -9.38 5.31
C SER A 106 5.67 -10.45 4.76
N ALA A 107 4.70 -10.07 3.93
CA ALA A 107 3.81 -11.02 3.27
C ALA A 107 4.59 -12.00 2.37
N GLY A 108 5.56 -11.51 1.58
CA GLY A 108 6.42 -12.38 0.76
C GLY A 108 7.21 -13.40 1.59
N PHE A 109 7.83 -12.97 2.70
CA PHE A 109 8.54 -13.88 3.61
C PHE A 109 7.62 -14.88 4.29
N LEU A 110 6.41 -14.48 4.66
CA LEU A 110 5.40 -15.39 5.22
C LEU A 110 4.98 -16.47 4.20
N LEU A 111 4.85 -16.12 2.92
CA LEU A 111 4.53 -17.07 1.85
C LEU A 111 5.69 -18.05 1.60
N LEU A 112 6.93 -17.57 1.64
CA LEU A 112 8.10 -18.44 1.57
C LEU A 112 8.16 -19.39 2.78
N ALA A 113 7.89 -18.88 3.98
CA ALA A 113 7.79 -19.69 5.18
C ALA A 113 6.64 -20.71 5.10
N ALA A 114 5.51 -20.34 4.49
CA ALA A 114 4.40 -21.25 4.25
C ALA A 114 4.79 -22.41 3.32
N ALA A 115 5.52 -22.12 2.23
CA ALA A 115 6.08 -23.13 1.33
C ALA A 115 7.06 -24.06 2.06
N PHE A 116 7.94 -23.50 2.90
CA PHE A 116 8.84 -24.29 3.72
C PHE A 116 8.10 -25.21 4.71
N CYS A 117 7.04 -24.72 5.35
CA CYS A 117 6.19 -25.54 6.21
C CYS A 117 5.51 -26.68 5.44
N GLN A 118 5.13 -26.47 4.18
CA GLN A 118 4.58 -27.51 3.33
C GLN A 118 5.59 -28.63 3.04
N MET A 119 6.87 -28.28 2.84
CA MET A 119 7.95 -29.24 2.59
C MET A 119 8.38 -30.04 3.85
N THR A 120 8.12 -29.50 5.05
CA THR A 120 8.59 -30.06 6.33
C THR A 120 7.50 -30.78 7.12
N ASP A 121 6.44 -31.23 6.44
CA ASP A 121 5.27 -31.91 7.04
C ASP A 121 4.57 -31.07 8.14
N ARG A 122 4.72 -29.73 8.04
CA ARG A 122 4.12 -28.73 8.93
C ARG A 122 3.04 -27.92 8.20
N ALA A 123 2.36 -28.55 7.24
CA ALA A 123 1.37 -27.94 6.34
C ALA A 123 0.30 -27.10 7.09
N THR A 124 -0.13 -27.55 8.27
CA THR A 124 -1.06 -26.81 9.13
C THR A 124 -0.56 -25.40 9.44
N TYR A 125 0.71 -25.24 9.83
CA TYR A 125 1.29 -23.91 10.09
C TYR A 125 1.42 -23.09 8.80
N GLY A 126 1.75 -23.75 7.69
CA GLY A 126 1.84 -23.10 6.38
C GLY A 126 0.54 -22.42 5.96
N THR A 127 -0.61 -23.04 6.22
CA THR A 127 -1.92 -22.46 5.86
C THR A 127 -2.25 -21.18 6.62
N TRP A 128 -1.87 -21.07 7.90
CA TRP A 128 -2.06 -19.85 8.68
C TRP A 128 -1.12 -18.73 8.26
N LEU A 129 0.13 -19.08 7.93
CA LEU A 129 1.10 -18.13 7.37
C LEU A 129 0.63 -17.60 6.01
N PHE A 130 0.09 -18.48 5.16
CA PHE A 130 -0.51 -18.12 3.88
C PHE A 130 -1.69 -17.16 4.06
N GLU A 131 -2.64 -17.49 4.93
CA GLU A 131 -3.80 -16.63 5.21
C GLU A 131 -3.39 -15.23 5.67
N LEU A 132 -2.46 -15.14 6.64
CA LEU A 132 -1.93 -13.87 7.10
C LEU A 132 -1.25 -13.11 5.96
N ALA A 133 -0.42 -13.78 5.17
CA ALA A 133 0.29 -13.15 4.09
C ALA A 133 -0.63 -12.55 3.03
N ILE A 134 -1.71 -13.25 2.65
CA ILE A 134 -2.69 -12.75 1.69
C ILE A 134 -3.37 -11.49 2.22
N LEU A 135 -3.78 -11.47 3.50
CA LEU A 135 -4.40 -10.29 4.10
C LEU A 135 -3.43 -9.09 4.16
N LEU A 136 -2.17 -9.33 4.53
CA LEU A 136 -1.13 -8.32 4.55
C LEU A 136 -0.82 -7.79 3.13
N ALA A 137 -0.77 -8.68 2.14
CA ALA A 137 -0.56 -8.31 0.73
C ALA A 137 -1.73 -7.49 0.19
N LEU A 138 -2.98 -7.86 0.47
CA LEU A 138 -4.18 -7.12 0.09
C LEU A 138 -4.18 -5.73 0.73
N HIS A 139 -3.88 -5.65 2.03
CA HIS A 139 -3.79 -4.38 2.74
C HIS A 139 -2.69 -3.48 2.14
N GLY A 140 -1.49 -4.04 1.92
CA GLY A 140 -0.38 -3.33 1.28
C GLY A 140 -0.73 -2.80 -0.11
N SER A 141 -1.38 -3.63 -0.92
CA SER A 141 -1.81 -3.29 -2.28
C SER A 141 -2.86 -2.19 -2.29
N ALA A 142 -3.91 -2.32 -1.48
CA ALA A 142 -4.97 -1.31 -1.36
C ALA A 142 -4.40 0.04 -0.91
N ARG A 143 -3.45 0.00 0.02
CA ARG A 143 -2.77 1.20 0.49
C ARG A 143 -1.90 1.84 -0.58
N LEU A 144 -1.22 1.03 -1.39
CA LEU A 144 -0.40 1.53 -2.48
C LEU A 144 -1.24 2.25 -3.55
N VAL A 145 -2.38 1.67 -3.91
CA VAL A 145 -3.36 2.30 -4.83
C VAL A 145 -3.87 3.62 -4.27
N TRP A 146 -4.16 3.66 -2.97
CA TRP A 146 -4.57 4.89 -2.30
C TRP A 146 -3.48 5.97 -2.35
N LEU A 147 -2.22 5.63 -2.04
CA LEU A 147 -1.09 6.56 -2.12
C LEU A 147 -0.87 7.08 -3.53
N LEU A 148 -0.96 6.20 -4.54
CA LEU A 148 -0.86 6.59 -5.94
C LEU A 148 -1.97 7.58 -6.33
N SER A 149 -3.20 7.33 -5.88
CA SER A 149 -4.33 8.25 -6.14
C SER A 149 -4.10 9.64 -5.52
N ARG A 150 -3.51 9.69 -4.32
CA ARG A 150 -3.12 10.95 -3.66
C ARG A 150 -2.00 11.67 -4.41
N LEU A 151 -1.01 10.93 -4.88
CA LEU A 151 0.11 11.44 -5.67
C LEU A 151 -0.39 12.09 -6.97
N VAL A 152 -1.21 11.38 -7.74
CA VAL A 152 -1.81 11.89 -8.99
C VAL A 152 -2.62 13.15 -8.73
N THR A 153 -3.41 13.17 -7.65
CA THR A 153 -4.18 14.35 -7.27
C THR A 153 -3.26 15.53 -6.93
N ALA A 154 -2.17 15.30 -6.21
CA ALA A 154 -1.22 16.34 -5.84
C ALA A 154 -0.51 16.95 -7.07
N VAL A 155 -0.10 16.11 -8.03
CA VAL A 155 0.48 16.55 -9.31
C VAL A 155 -0.54 17.40 -10.07
N ARG A 156 -1.76 16.89 -10.26
CA ARG A 156 -2.81 17.58 -11.01
C ARG A 156 -3.16 18.95 -10.42
N LEU A 157 -3.17 19.07 -9.10
CA LEU A 157 -3.40 20.36 -8.43
C LEU A 157 -2.22 21.32 -8.58
N GLN A 158 -0.98 20.81 -8.65
CA GLN A 158 0.17 21.66 -8.92
C GLN A 158 0.15 22.17 -10.37
N ASP A 159 -0.19 21.33 -11.34
CA ASP A 159 -0.29 21.75 -12.74
C ASP A 159 -1.31 22.89 -12.90
N VAL A 160 -2.44 22.82 -12.19
CA VAL A 160 -3.44 23.91 -12.17
C VAL A 160 -2.85 25.20 -11.59
N ASP A 161 -2.13 25.10 -10.47
CA ASP A 161 -1.46 26.26 -9.84
C ASP A 161 -0.37 26.87 -10.71
N ASP A 162 0.32 26.08 -11.54
CA ASP A 162 1.39 26.59 -12.40
C ASP A 162 0.83 27.24 -13.68
N LEU A 163 -0.42 26.90 -14.07
CA LEU A 163 -1.13 27.49 -15.21
C LEU A 163 -1.85 28.81 -14.86
N GLN A 164 -2.36 28.98 -13.63
CA GLN A 164 -3.08 30.20 -13.23
C GLN A 164 -2.25 31.51 -13.21
N PRO A 165 -0.97 31.53 -12.80
CA PRO A 165 -0.15 32.75 -12.72
C PRO A 165 0.10 33.40 -14.08
N LYS A 166 0.15 32.62 -15.17
CA LYS A 166 0.39 33.13 -16.52
C LYS A 166 -0.85 33.81 -17.12
N ALA A 167 -2.05 33.36 -16.79
CA ALA A 167 -3.29 33.95 -17.29
C ALA A 167 -3.54 35.36 -16.70
N THR A 168 -3.25 35.54 -15.42
CA THR A 168 -3.45 36.83 -14.73
C THR A 168 -2.43 37.90 -15.19
N LEU A 169 -1.18 37.51 -15.45
CA LEU A 169 -0.17 38.44 -15.98
C LEU A 169 -0.41 38.81 -17.45
N ALA A 170 -0.91 37.88 -18.27
CA ALA A 170 -1.25 38.17 -19.67
C ALA A 170 -2.50 39.08 -19.80
N GLN A 171 -3.41 39.04 -18.83
CA GLN A 171 -4.59 39.92 -18.77
C GLN A 171 -4.32 41.26 -18.06
N ALA A 172 -3.24 41.34 -17.28
CA ALA A 172 -2.86 42.55 -16.54
C ALA A 172 -1.92 43.50 -17.32
N VAL A 173 -1.63 43.25 -18.60
CA VAL A 173 -0.99 44.23 -19.48
C VAL A 173 -2.10 44.96 -20.25
N PRO A 174 -2.56 46.14 -19.81
CA PRO A 174 -3.48 46.94 -20.60
C PRO A 174 -2.70 47.45 -21.81
N ASN A 175 -3.34 47.43 -22.99
CA ASN A 175 -2.84 48.02 -24.23
C ASN A 175 -1.93 49.23 -23.98
N ALA A 176 -0.61 49.03 -24.07
CA ALA A 176 0.32 50.14 -24.06
C ALA A 176 -0.04 51.02 -25.27
N PRO A 177 -0.34 52.31 -25.09
CA PRO A 177 -0.72 53.16 -26.20
C PRO A 177 0.41 53.18 -27.22
N ARG A 178 0.08 52.82 -28.48
CA ARG A 178 0.96 53.07 -29.62
C ARG A 178 1.30 54.55 -29.59
N ARG A 179 2.55 54.89 -29.30
CA ARG A 179 3.04 56.26 -29.50
C ARG A 179 2.87 56.57 -30.97
N VAL A 180 1.92 57.45 -31.27
CA VAL A 180 1.80 58.11 -32.56
C VAL A 180 2.75 59.31 -32.51
N SER A 181 3.72 59.27 -33.42
CA SER A 181 4.64 60.33 -33.89
C SER A 181 4.85 61.55 -33.00
#